data_AF-A0A6C0AKA6-F1
#
_entry.id   AF-A0A6C0AKA6-F1
#
_cell.length_a   1.000
_cell.length_b   1.000
_cell.length_c   1.000
_cell.angle_alpha   90.00
_cell.angle_beta   90.00
_cell.angle_gamma   90.00
#
_symmetry.space_group_name_H-M   'P 1'
#
loop_
_entity.id
_entity.type
_entity.pdbx_description
1 polymer ?
#
loop_
_entity_poly.entity_id
_entity_poly.type
_entity_poly.pdbx_seq_one_letter_code
_entity_poly.pdbx_strand_id
1 'polypeptide(L)'
;MENLSIKKIILLVGVIMLTTMYFFSGINKIQNFSATASGLSKKPIFKMLPELFSKLSLLGVIVLELLAPILIILAIFNTDLKFLASLSAIGLGIFTLFATLLYHFPPNGVEFYFFMKNITIIGGFIVLALFFDN
;
A
#
# COMPACT_ATOMS: atom_id res chain seq x y z
N MET A 1 -4.28 19.42 26.84
CA MET A 1 -3.42 18.24 26.61
C MET A 1 -4.23 16.99 26.26
N GLU A 2 -5.38 16.74 26.91
CA GLU A 2 -6.25 15.58 26.68
C GLU A 2 -6.77 15.46 25.22
N ASN A 3 -7.23 16.56 24.61
CA ASN A 3 -7.68 16.60 23.21
C ASN A 3 -6.59 16.22 22.19
N LEU A 4 -5.32 16.49 22.49
CA LEU A 4 -4.21 16.12 21.60
C LEU A 4 -3.98 14.59 21.63
N SER A 5 -4.20 13.96 22.77
CA SER A 5 -4.07 12.51 22.94
C SER A 5 -5.19 11.76 22.21
N ILE A 6 -6.45 12.21 22.36
CA ILE A 6 -7.61 11.60 21.69
C ILE A 6 -7.47 11.67 20.16
N LYS A 7 -7.04 12.81 19.60
CA LYS A 7 -6.81 12.95 18.15
C LYS A 7 -5.76 11.96 17.64
N LYS A 8 -4.65 11.79 18.37
CA LYS A 8 -3.61 10.82 18.02
C LYS A 8 -4.11 9.38 18.08
N ILE A 9 -4.94 9.03 19.06
CA ILE A 9 -5.55 7.69 19.16
C ILE A 9 -6.48 7.43 17.97
N ILE A 10 -7.36 8.37 17.63
CA ILE A 10 -8.26 8.25 16.48
C ILE A 10 -7.46 8.08 15.19
N LEU A 11 -6.43 8.91 14.99
CA LEU A 11 -5.55 8.81 13.84
C LEU A 11 -4.83 7.45 13.79
N LEU A 12 -4.32 6.98 14.93
CA LEU A 12 -3.64 5.69 15.04
C LEU A 12 -4.56 4.54 14.62
N VAL A 13 -5.80 4.51 15.13
CA VAL A 13 -6.78 3.48 14.77
C VAL A 13 -7.08 3.53 13.27
N GLY A 14 -7.32 4.72 12.71
CA GLY A 14 -7.57 4.90 11.27
C GLY A 14 -6.41 4.44 10.41
N VAL A 15 -5.18 4.80 10.77
CA VAL A 15 -3.95 4.39 10.07
C VAL A 15 -3.74 2.88 10.15
N ILE A 16 -3.95 2.27 11.32
CA ILE A 16 -3.86 0.80 11.46
C ILE A 16 -4.88 0.15 10.54
N MET A 17 -6.15 0.57 10.56
CA MET A 17 -7.19 0.00 9.69
C MET A 17 -6.84 0.13 8.20
N LEU A 18 -6.31 1.29 7.78
CA LEU A 18 -5.95 1.54 6.39
C LEU A 18 -4.73 0.71 5.93
N THR A 19 -3.76 0.52 6.81
CA THR A 19 -2.45 -0.07 6.45
C THR A 19 -2.33 -1.57 6.74
N THR A 20 -3.19 -2.13 7.60
CA THR A 20 -3.11 -3.53 8.05
C THR A 20 -3.08 -4.53 6.89
N MET A 21 -3.91 -4.32 5.85
CA MET A 21 -3.94 -5.23 4.71
C MET A 21 -2.62 -5.28 3.95
N TYR A 22 -1.87 -4.18 3.90
CA TYR A 22 -0.57 -4.11 3.23
C TYR A 22 0.48 -4.87 4.04
N PHE A 23 0.53 -4.65 5.35
CA PHE A 23 1.50 -5.34 6.22
C PHE A 23 1.35 -6.87 6.13
N PHE A 24 0.12 -7.39 6.28
CA PHE A 24 -0.13 -8.82 6.14
C PHE A 24 0.09 -9.30 4.69
N SER A 25 -0.23 -8.50 3.69
CA SER A 25 0.07 -8.86 2.30
C SER A 25 1.58 -8.98 2.06
N GLY A 26 2.41 -8.12 2.66
CA GLY A 26 3.86 -8.17 2.54
C GLY A 26 4.42 -9.47 3.12
N ILE A 27 3.96 -9.85 4.33
CA ILE A 27 4.32 -11.13 4.96
C ILE A 27 3.91 -12.31 4.07
N ASN A 28 2.68 -12.30 3.56
CA ASN A 28 2.18 -13.37 2.69
C ASN A 28 2.99 -13.47 1.39
N LYS A 29 3.44 -12.34 0.83
CA LYS A 29 4.31 -12.31 -0.37
C LYS A 29 5.71 -12.85 -0.10
N ILE A 30 6.26 -12.67 1.11
CA ILE A 30 7.53 -13.31 1.50
C ILE A 30 7.36 -14.83 1.54
N GLN A 31 6.32 -15.32 2.20
CA GLN A 31 6.05 -16.76 2.33
C GLN A 31 5.79 -17.42 0.98
N ASN A 32 5.16 -16.70 0.05
CA ASN A 32 4.74 -17.21 -1.25
C ASN A 32 5.52 -16.55 -2.41
N PHE A 33 6.79 -16.19 -2.19
CA PHE A 33 7.55 -15.35 -3.12
C PHE A 33 7.60 -15.92 -4.54
N SER A 34 8.03 -17.18 -4.70
CA SER A 34 8.16 -17.82 -6.01
C SER A 34 6.81 -17.91 -6.75
N ALA A 35 5.74 -18.30 -6.05
CA ALA A 35 4.41 -18.40 -6.63
C ALA A 35 3.87 -17.01 -7.06
N THR A 36 4.08 -15.99 -6.22
CA THR A 36 3.64 -14.62 -6.51
C THR A 36 4.43 -14.02 -7.67
N ALA A 37 5.75 -14.23 -7.72
CA ALA A 37 6.60 -13.78 -8.83
C ALA A 37 6.21 -14.44 -10.15
N SER A 38 5.91 -15.74 -10.13
CA SER A 38 5.40 -16.48 -11.30
C SER A 38 4.00 -16.00 -11.72
N GLY A 39 3.14 -15.65 -10.77
CA GLY A 39 1.84 -15.04 -11.06
C GLY A 39 1.99 -13.67 -11.73
N LEU A 40 2.93 -12.85 -11.24
CA LEU A 40 3.22 -11.53 -11.80
C LEU A 40 3.80 -11.62 -13.20
N SER A 41 4.72 -12.56 -13.47
CA SER A 41 5.36 -12.70 -14.78
C SER A 41 4.39 -13.07 -15.90
N LYS A 42 3.23 -13.64 -15.57
CA LYS A 42 2.16 -13.96 -16.53
C LYS A 42 1.32 -12.75 -16.92
N LYS A 43 1.43 -11.62 -16.20
CA LYS A 43 0.65 -10.42 -16.49
C LYS A 43 1.12 -9.75 -17.78
N PRO A 44 0.24 -9.09 -18.56
CA PRO A 44 0.56 -8.60 -19.90
C PRO A 44 1.84 -7.76 -19.99
N ILE A 45 2.02 -6.82 -19.04
CA ILE A 45 3.18 -5.93 -19.00
C ILE A 45 4.47 -6.70 -18.67
N PHE A 46 4.39 -7.68 -17.78
CA PHE A 46 5.55 -8.45 -17.33
C PHE A 46 5.91 -9.62 -18.24
N LYS A 47 4.96 -10.12 -19.03
CA LYS A 47 5.17 -11.21 -19.99
C LYS A 47 6.18 -10.83 -21.08
N MET A 48 6.31 -9.54 -21.37
CA MET A 48 7.28 -9.00 -22.33
C MET A 48 8.67 -8.76 -21.71
N LEU A 49 8.80 -8.91 -20.39
CA LEU A 49 10.03 -8.64 -19.65
C LEU A 49 10.69 -9.95 -19.16
N PRO A 50 12.01 -9.98 -18.98
CA PRO A 50 12.68 -11.08 -18.29
C PRO A 50 12.09 -11.33 -16.89
N GLU A 51 12.04 -12.60 -16.47
CA GLU A 51 11.49 -13.01 -15.17
C GLU A 51 12.14 -12.26 -13.98
N LEU A 52 13.41 -11.86 -14.13
CA LEU A 52 14.12 -11.04 -13.16
C LEU A 52 13.35 -9.76 -12.78
N PHE A 53 12.68 -9.10 -13.73
CA PHE A 53 11.89 -7.89 -13.45
C PHE A 53 10.70 -8.18 -12.54
N SER A 54 10.03 -9.33 -12.72
CA SER A 54 8.91 -9.72 -11.85
C SER A 54 9.40 -9.96 -10.42
N LYS A 55 10.58 -10.57 -10.25
CA LYS A 55 11.19 -10.80 -8.92
C LYS A 55 11.60 -9.48 -8.27
N LEU A 56 12.25 -8.58 -9.00
CA LEU A 56 12.66 -7.26 -8.48
C LEU A 56 11.47 -6.39 -8.12
N SER A 57 10.43 -6.35 -8.97
CA SER A 57 9.19 -5.64 -8.65
C SER A 57 8.51 -6.22 -7.42
N LEU A 58 8.47 -7.55 -7.27
CA LEU A 58 7.90 -8.18 -6.09
C LEU A 58 8.69 -7.84 -4.82
N LEU A 59 10.02 -7.84 -4.88
CA LEU A 59 10.87 -7.40 -3.76
C LEU A 59 10.58 -5.94 -3.37
N GLY A 60 10.48 -5.05 -4.35
CA GLY A 60 10.14 -3.64 -4.11
C GLY A 60 8.76 -3.48 -3.43
N VAL A 61 7.76 -4.24 -3.90
CA VAL A 61 6.42 -4.25 -3.30
C VAL A 61 6.45 -4.78 -1.87
N ILE A 62 7.21 -5.84 -1.58
CA ILE A 62 7.35 -6.37 -0.21
C ILE A 62 7.96 -5.32 0.73
N VAL A 63 9.04 -4.66 0.29
CA VAL A 63 9.69 -3.61 1.09
C VAL A 63 8.71 -2.47 1.36
N LEU A 64 8.00 -2.01 0.32
CA LEU A 64 6.97 -0.97 0.46
C LEU A 64 5.87 -1.40 1.45
N GLU A 65 5.28 -2.57 1.26
CA GLU A 65 4.16 -3.06 2.07
C GLU A 65 4.50 -3.30 3.53
N LEU A 66 5.76 -3.58 3.86
CA LEU A 66 6.20 -3.77 5.23
C LEU A 66 6.67 -2.47 5.88
N LEU A 67 7.47 -1.67 5.18
CA LEU A 67 8.06 -0.45 5.76
C LEU A 67 7.08 0.71 5.79
N ALA A 68 6.25 0.89 4.74
CA ALA A 68 5.35 2.04 4.68
C ALA A 68 4.34 2.08 5.85
N PRO A 69 3.64 0.98 6.21
CA PRO A 69 2.76 0.98 7.38
C PRO A 69 3.47 1.36 8.68
N ILE A 70 4.69 0.86 8.89
CA ILE A 70 5.49 1.14 10.09
C ILE A 70 5.85 2.63 10.15
N LEU A 71 6.37 3.19 9.06
CA LEU A 71 6.76 4.60 8.99
C LEU A 71 5.56 5.53 9.22
N ILE A 72 4.41 5.21 8.63
CA ILE A 72 3.17 5.97 8.81
C ILE A 72 2.71 5.96 10.27
N ILE A 73 2.73 4.80 10.94
CA ILE A 73 2.37 4.70 12.37
C ILE A 73 3.34 5.49 13.25
N LEU A 74 4.65 5.35 13.03
CA LEU A 74 5.66 6.03 13.84
C LEU A 74 5.59 7.55 13.69
N ALA A 75 5.26 8.06 12.49
CA ALA A 75 5.14 9.50 12.26
C ALA A 75 4.00 10.18 13.02
N ILE A 76 3.02 9.43 13.55
CA ILE A 76 1.98 9.96 14.46
C ILE A 76 2.62 10.48 15.76
N PHE A 77 3.72 9.87 16.18
CA PHE A 77 4.41 10.16 17.43
C PHE A 77 5.74 10.90 17.22
N ASN A 78 6.33 10.81 16.04
CA ASN A 78 7.59 11.46 15.70
C ASN A 78 7.45 12.36 14.47
N THR A 79 7.56 13.67 14.67
CA THR A 79 7.43 14.66 13.60
C THR A 79 8.52 14.58 12.54
N ASP A 80 9.71 14.07 12.87
CA ASP A 80 10.84 13.98 11.94
C ASP A 80 10.60 12.94 10.83
N LEU A 81 9.64 12.03 11.05
CA LEU A 81 9.26 11.00 10.08
C LEU A 81 8.11 11.41 9.16
N LYS A 82 7.53 12.61 9.34
CA LYS A 82 6.38 13.09 8.57
C LYS A 82 6.59 13.01 7.06
N PHE A 83 7.74 13.50 6.58
CA PHE A 83 8.09 13.45 5.16
C PHE A 83 8.12 12.01 4.63
N LEU A 84 8.76 11.10 5.36
CA LEU A 84 8.84 9.69 5.00
C LEU A 84 7.46 9.00 5.05
N ALA A 85 6.60 9.37 5.99
CA ALA A 85 5.23 8.88 6.07
C ALA A 85 4.36 9.38 4.91
N SER A 86 4.53 10.64 4.50
CA SER A 86 3.87 11.20 3.30
C SER A 86 4.28 10.42 2.05
N LEU A 87 5.58 10.21 1.82
CA LEU A 87 6.08 9.39 0.71
C LEU A 87 5.60 7.93 0.79
N SER A 88 5.53 7.37 2.00
CA SER A 88 5.03 6.01 2.24
C SER A 88 3.56 5.87 1.85
N ALA A 89 2.72 6.84 2.23
CA ALA A 89 1.31 6.88 1.86
C ALA A 89 1.14 7.04 0.34
N ILE A 90 1.89 7.94 -0.29
CA ILE A 90 1.90 8.11 -1.76
C ILE A 90 2.31 6.80 -2.45
N GLY A 91 3.37 6.15 -1.96
CA GLY A 91 3.87 4.88 -2.49
C GLY A 91 2.81 3.78 -2.43
N LEU A 92 2.15 3.60 -1.28
CA LEU A 92 1.05 2.64 -1.12
C LEU A 92 -0.14 2.98 -2.03
N GLY A 93 -0.49 4.26 -2.17
CA GLY A 93 -1.53 4.73 -3.09
C GLY A 93 -1.22 4.38 -4.55
N ILE A 94 -0.01 4.71 -5.03
CA ILE A 94 0.44 4.40 -6.39
C ILE A 94 0.49 2.89 -6.63
N PHE A 95 1.04 2.11 -5.69
CA PHE A 95 1.04 0.66 -5.76
C PHE A 95 -0.39 0.11 -5.90
N THR A 96 -1.32 0.62 -5.08
CA THR A 96 -2.72 0.20 -5.10
C THR A 96 -3.38 0.54 -6.43
N LEU A 97 -3.10 1.71 -7.00
CA LEU A 97 -3.56 2.07 -8.34
C LEU A 97 -3.08 1.07 -9.40
N PHE A 98 -1.78 0.77 -9.43
CA PHE A 98 -1.23 -0.21 -10.38
C PHE A 98 -1.80 -1.61 -10.18
N ALA A 99 -1.91 -2.09 -8.94
CA ALA A 99 -2.53 -3.37 -8.65
C ALA A 99 -3.99 -3.41 -9.12
N THR A 100 -4.74 -2.33 -8.92
CA THR A 100 -6.13 -2.22 -9.36
C THR A 100 -6.26 -2.35 -10.87
N LEU A 101 -5.44 -1.62 -11.62
CA LEU A 101 -5.44 -1.68 -13.08
C LEU A 101 -4.99 -3.06 -13.60
N LEU A 102 -4.04 -3.71 -12.91
CA LEU A 102 -3.46 -4.98 -13.35
C LEU A 102 -4.32 -6.21 -13.02
N TYR A 103 -5.16 -6.13 -11.98
CA TYR A 103 -5.91 -7.28 -11.48
C TYR A 103 -7.43 -7.13 -11.59
N HIS A 104 -7.97 -5.92 -11.61
CA HIS A 104 -9.42 -5.67 -11.48
C HIS A 104 -10.00 -4.81 -12.63
N PHE A 105 -9.25 -4.62 -13.72
CA PHE A 105 -9.72 -3.91 -14.92
C PHE A 105 -9.96 -4.87 -16.09
N PRO A 106 -11.06 -4.73 -16.87
CA PRO A 106 -12.14 -3.76 -16.70
C PRO A 106 -13.07 -4.08 -15.51
N PRO A 107 -13.66 -3.06 -14.84
CA PRO A 107 -14.41 -3.24 -13.60
C PRO A 107 -15.83 -3.76 -13.85
N ASN A 108 -15.96 -5.00 -14.29
CA ASN A 108 -17.24 -5.65 -14.59
C ASN A 108 -17.53 -6.78 -13.59
N GLY A 109 -18.81 -7.03 -13.28
CA GLY A 109 -19.21 -8.11 -12.38
C GLY A 109 -18.60 -7.96 -10.98
N VAL A 110 -17.99 -9.04 -10.46
CA VAL A 110 -17.35 -9.03 -9.13
C VAL A 110 -16.14 -8.08 -9.06
N GLU A 111 -15.43 -7.91 -10.18
CA GLU A 111 -14.24 -7.05 -10.24
C GLU A 111 -14.57 -5.57 -10.00
N PHE A 112 -15.80 -5.13 -10.30
CA PHE A 112 -16.26 -3.78 -9.98
C PHE A 112 -16.08 -3.44 -8.50
N TYR A 113 -16.45 -4.36 -7.59
CA TYR A 113 -16.36 -4.11 -6.15
C TYR A 113 -14.92 -4.07 -5.66
N PHE A 114 -14.04 -4.92 -6.19
CA PHE A 114 -12.60 -4.87 -5.88
C PHE A 114 -11.96 -3.58 -6.40
N PHE A 115 -12.33 -3.16 -7.60
CA PHE A 115 -11.89 -1.90 -8.18
C PHE A 115 -12.30 -0.72 -7.30
N MET A 116 -13.58 -0.61 -6.94
CA MET A 116 -14.09 0.49 -6.12
C MET A 116 -13.50 0.51 -4.71
N LYS A 117 -13.33 -0.66 -4.07
CA LYS A 117 -12.63 -0.77 -2.79
C LYS A 117 -11.23 -0.15 -2.87
N ASN A 118 -10.48 -0.47 -3.92
CA ASN A 118 -9.14 0.05 -4.07
C ASN A 118 -9.12 1.55 -4.38
N ILE A 119 -10.09 2.08 -5.15
CA ILE A 119 -10.26 3.54 -5.33
C ILE A 119 -10.47 4.24 -3.99
N THR A 120 -11.31 3.69 -3.10
CA THR A 120 -11.49 4.23 -1.75
C THR A 120 -10.18 4.24 -0.95
N ILE A 121 -9.41 3.15 -1.00
CA ILE A 121 -8.13 3.06 -0.30
C ILE A 121 -7.11 4.07 -0.84
N ILE A 122 -7.04 4.25 -2.17
CA ILE A 122 -6.18 5.25 -2.82
C ILE A 122 -6.52 6.65 -2.31
N GLY A 123 -7.81 7.01 -2.25
CA GLY A 123 -8.26 8.29 -1.70
C GLY A 123 -7.84 8.48 -0.24
N GLY A 124 -7.95 7.43 0.58
CA GLY A 124 -7.48 7.42 1.97
C GLY A 124 -5.98 7.71 2.09
N PHE A 125 -5.16 7.10 1.25
CA PHE A 125 -3.71 7.37 1.23
C PHE A 125 -3.35 8.78 0.74
N ILE A 126 -4.07 9.32 -0.25
CA ILE A 126 -3.84 10.70 -0.70
C ILE A 126 -4.12 11.69 0.43
N VAL A 127 -5.25 11.54 1.12
CA VAL A 127 -5.59 12.40 2.27
C VAL A 127 -4.56 12.25 3.39
N LEU A 128 -4.11 11.02 3.66
CA LEU A 128 -3.11 10.75 4.68
C LEU A 128 -1.74 11.33 4.33
N ALA A 129 -1.34 11.30 3.05
CA ALA A 129 -0.11 11.92 2.58
C ALA A 129 -0.14 13.44 2.83
N LEU A 130 -1.23 14.10 2.43
CA LEU A 130 -1.42 15.53 2.68
C LEU A 130 -1.43 15.86 4.18
N PHE A 131 -2.00 15.00 5.02
CA PHE A 131 -1.97 15.19 6.47
C PHE A 131 -0.54 15.25 7.03
N PHE A 132 0.38 14.42 6.53
CA PHE A 132 1.76 14.40 6.99
C PHE A 132 2.67 15.44 6.32
N ASP A 133 2.26 15.99 5.17
CA ASP A 133 3.00 17.04 4.46
C ASP A 133 2.85 18.44 5.10
N ASN A 134 1.85 18.60 5.97
CA ASN A 134 1.59 19.79 6.79
C ASN A 134 2.20 19.67 8.20
#